data_AF-A0A4R5DGA3-F1
#
_entry.id   AF-A0A4R5DGA3-F1
#
_cell.length_a   1.000
_cell.length_b   1.000
_cell.length_c   1.000
_cell.angle_alpha   90.00
_cell.angle_beta   90.00
_cell.angle_gamma   90.00
#
_symmetry.space_group_name_H-M   'P 1'
#
loop_
_entity.id
_entity.type
_entity.pdbx_description
1 polymer ?
#
loop_
_entity_poly.entity_id
_entity_poly.type
_entity_poly.pdbx_seq_one_letter_code
_entity_poly.pdbx_strand_id
1 'polypeptide(L)'
;MIDHNVFSDKNRVSWKGANGGECVQVGQEPVLLGTLKAFTVVRENRFVRCNGESEIVSNKSSSNTYSKNYFQDNHGELVMRGGHDCLIDSNTFASGTGGIRINGTNHTITNNTLQGMPTAIRFMYGMSKGKSETGFYVAASDCLVKNNRISNVSTGILIGDSKNADWTGKFDTSKYPSRVMQDIAPFNITLAGNNITNAKTAVAGQQN
;
A
#
# COMPACT_ATOMS: atom_id res chain seq x y z
N MET A 1 8.83 3.04 17.59
CA MET A 1 9.62 3.60 16.47
C MET A 1 10.47 2.47 15.91
N ILE A 2 10.63 2.41 14.59
CA ILE A 2 11.48 1.44 13.88
C ILE A 2 12.37 2.24 12.94
N ASP A 3 13.66 2.39 13.28
CA ASP A 3 14.56 3.25 12.52
C ASP A 3 16.00 2.74 12.44
N HIS A 4 16.69 3.12 11.36
CA HIS A 4 18.09 2.77 11.09
C HIS A 4 18.40 1.26 11.02
N ASN A 5 17.40 0.44 10.68
CA ASN A 5 17.57 -1.01 10.53
C ASN A 5 17.85 -1.42 9.09
N VAL A 6 18.39 -2.62 8.93
CA VAL A 6 18.47 -3.33 7.65
C VAL A 6 17.64 -4.61 7.75
N PHE A 7 16.61 -4.71 6.92
CA PHE A 7 15.83 -5.92 6.69
C PHE A 7 16.26 -6.48 5.34
N SER A 8 16.86 -7.67 5.31
CA SER A 8 17.34 -8.23 4.05
C SER A 8 17.20 -9.74 3.92
N ASP A 9 17.31 -10.20 2.67
CA ASP A 9 17.48 -11.62 2.32
C ASP A 9 16.36 -12.53 2.83
N LYS A 10 15.15 -11.98 2.93
CA LYS A 10 13.97 -12.75 3.33
C LYS A 10 13.48 -13.54 2.12
N ASN A 11 13.73 -14.83 2.13
CA ASN A 11 13.27 -15.75 1.08
C ASN A 11 11.75 -15.89 1.06
N ARG A 12 11.22 -16.21 -0.13
CA ARG A 12 9.80 -16.46 -0.36
C ARG A 12 9.29 -17.56 0.56
N VAL A 13 8.13 -17.31 1.16
CA VAL A 13 7.47 -18.29 2.01
C VAL A 13 6.98 -19.50 1.20
N SER A 14 7.00 -20.69 1.80
CA SER A 14 6.69 -21.96 1.12
C SER A 14 5.31 -22.54 1.46
N TRP A 15 4.58 -21.98 2.43
CA TRP A 15 3.28 -22.49 2.83
C TRP A 15 2.14 -22.02 1.91
N LYS A 16 1.03 -22.79 1.92
CA LYS A 16 -0.13 -22.54 1.06
C LYS A 16 -0.69 -21.13 1.27
N GLY A 17 -0.95 -20.42 0.17
CA GLY A 17 -1.50 -19.06 0.17
C GLY A 17 -0.46 -17.94 0.33
N ALA A 18 0.80 -18.28 0.66
CA ALA A 18 1.93 -17.36 0.68
C ALA A 18 1.71 -16.01 1.40
N ASN A 19 1.01 -16.02 2.53
CA ASN A 19 0.68 -14.86 3.37
C ASN A 19 1.37 -14.94 4.74
N GLY A 20 1.70 -13.81 5.39
CA GLY A 20 2.40 -13.81 6.69
C GLY A 20 3.93 -13.82 6.57
N GLY A 21 4.43 -13.31 5.44
CA GLY A 21 5.84 -13.25 5.07
C GLY A 21 6.39 -11.83 5.04
N GLU A 22 5.73 -10.86 5.68
CA GLU A 22 6.15 -9.47 5.72
C GLU A 22 7.53 -9.29 6.37
N CYS A 23 8.31 -8.29 5.95
CA CYS A 23 9.50 -7.86 6.70
C CYS A 23 9.09 -7.03 7.92
N VAL A 24 8.05 -6.20 7.81
CA VAL A 24 7.46 -5.44 8.91
C VAL A 24 5.94 -5.44 8.79
N GLN A 25 5.24 -5.69 9.89
CA GLN A 25 3.80 -5.48 10.02
C GLN A 25 3.54 -4.48 11.15
N VAL A 26 2.68 -3.48 10.89
CA VAL A 26 2.30 -2.48 11.90
C VAL A 26 0.81 -2.59 12.22
N GLY A 27 0.52 -3.18 13.37
CA GLY A 27 -0.83 -3.46 13.83
C GLY A 27 -1.41 -4.75 13.23
N GLN A 28 -2.57 -5.14 13.75
CA GLN A 28 -3.39 -6.24 13.25
C GLN A 28 -4.74 -6.13 13.94
N GLU A 29 -5.77 -5.69 13.23
CA GLU A 29 -7.13 -5.76 13.77
C GLU A 29 -8.20 -5.88 12.69
N PRO A 30 -8.72 -7.10 12.46
CA PRO A 30 -9.80 -7.33 11.51
C PRO A 30 -11.14 -6.69 11.93
N VAL A 31 -11.39 -6.48 13.23
CA VAL A 31 -12.66 -5.89 13.73
C VAL A 31 -12.72 -4.40 13.44
N LEU A 32 -11.70 -3.67 13.91
CA LEU A 32 -11.63 -2.22 13.76
C LEU A 32 -11.04 -1.80 12.42
N LEU A 33 -10.67 -2.75 11.56
CA LEU A 33 -10.18 -2.53 10.19
C LEU A 33 -9.03 -1.53 10.11
N GLY A 34 -8.20 -1.54 11.14
CA GLY A 34 -7.06 -0.64 11.27
C GLY A 34 -7.42 0.79 11.69
N THR A 35 -8.63 1.07 12.18
CA THR A 35 -8.97 2.41 12.76
C THR A 35 -8.21 2.71 14.06
N LEU A 36 -7.63 1.71 14.72
CA LEU A 36 -6.69 1.91 15.83
C LEU A 36 -5.54 2.80 15.38
N LYS A 37 -5.37 3.95 16.05
CA LYS A 37 -4.28 4.88 15.78
C LYS A 37 -3.02 4.46 16.53
N ALA A 38 -2.06 3.88 15.82
CA ALA A 38 -0.83 3.36 16.42
C ALA A 38 0.29 4.41 16.49
N PHE A 39 0.23 5.46 15.67
CA PHE A 39 1.24 6.53 15.61
C PHE A 39 2.67 5.98 15.45
N THR A 40 2.82 4.83 14.82
CA THR A 40 4.12 4.18 14.60
C THR A 40 4.87 4.92 13.53
N VAL A 41 6.14 5.20 13.79
CA VAL A 41 7.07 5.78 12.84
C VAL A 41 8.05 4.69 12.40
N VAL A 42 8.05 4.40 11.09
CA VAL A 42 9.00 3.53 10.41
C VAL A 42 9.83 4.41 9.48
N ARG A 43 11.07 4.71 9.86
CA ARG A 43 11.89 5.69 9.13
C ARG A 43 13.33 5.28 8.94
N GLU A 44 13.95 5.74 7.86
CA GLU A 44 15.41 5.59 7.68
C GLU A 44 15.89 4.12 7.73
N ASN A 45 15.01 3.16 7.39
CA ASN A 45 15.37 1.75 7.28
C ASN A 45 15.73 1.37 5.84
N ARG A 46 16.46 0.26 5.67
CA ARG A 46 16.74 -0.36 4.37
C ARG A 46 16.04 -1.70 4.27
N PHE A 47 15.26 -1.91 3.21
CA PHE A 47 14.62 -3.17 2.85
C PHE A 47 15.25 -3.67 1.55
N VAL A 48 16.01 -4.78 1.62
CA VAL A 48 16.81 -5.28 0.50
C VAL A 48 16.56 -6.77 0.27
N ARG A 49 16.00 -7.15 -0.88
CA ARG A 49 15.61 -8.56 -1.14
C ARG A 49 14.66 -9.13 -0.07
N CYS A 50 13.76 -8.30 0.45
CA CYS A 50 12.59 -8.72 1.21
C CYS A 50 11.59 -9.36 0.24
N ASN A 51 11.70 -10.68 0.05
CA ASN A 51 10.97 -11.44 -0.96
C ASN A 51 10.01 -12.48 -0.35
N GLY A 52 9.69 -12.33 0.94
CA GLY A 52 8.84 -13.25 1.69
C GLY A 52 7.47 -13.40 1.05
N GLU A 53 6.81 -12.28 0.76
CA GLU A 53 5.49 -12.20 0.12
C GLU A 53 5.27 -10.81 -0.52
N SER A 54 4.08 -10.57 -1.06
CA SER A 54 3.68 -9.33 -1.75
C SER A 54 3.75 -8.03 -0.92
N GLU A 55 3.71 -8.11 0.41
CA GLU A 55 3.77 -6.96 1.33
C GLU A 55 5.15 -6.95 2.02
N ILE A 56 6.07 -6.08 1.57
CA ILE A 56 7.37 -5.88 2.25
C ILE A 56 7.10 -5.30 3.64
N VAL A 57 6.29 -4.25 3.65
CA VAL A 57 5.77 -3.61 4.84
C VAL A 57 4.25 -3.62 4.73
N SER A 58 3.56 -4.19 5.71
CA SER A 58 2.10 -4.22 5.77
C SER A 58 1.58 -3.37 6.93
N ASN A 59 1.04 -2.21 6.58
CA ASN A 59 0.37 -1.32 7.52
C ASN A 59 -1.08 -1.77 7.73
N LYS A 60 -1.44 -2.12 8.96
CA LYS A 60 -2.79 -2.59 9.35
C LYS A 60 -3.36 -1.76 10.51
N SER A 61 -2.99 -0.47 10.60
CA SER A 61 -3.42 0.49 11.62
C SER A 61 -3.33 1.95 11.11
N SER A 62 -3.89 2.91 11.83
CA SER A 62 -4.02 4.31 11.40
C SER A 62 -2.94 5.24 11.97
N SER A 63 -2.80 6.40 11.32
CA SER A 63 -1.92 7.51 11.75
C SER A 63 -0.43 7.16 11.85
N ASN A 64 0.02 6.17 11.07
CA ASN A 64 1.42 5.78 11.01
C ASN A 64 2.19 6.63 10.00
N THR A 65 3.51 6.72 10.19
CA THR A 65 4.41 7.42 9.28
C THR A 65 5.48 6.47 8.74
N TYR A 66 5.62 6.44 7.43
CA TYR A 66 6.65 5.72 6.69
C TYR A 66 7.51 6.73 5.95
N SER A 67 8.72 7.02 6.46
CA SER A 67 9.52 8.10 5.89
C SER A 67 10.99 7.80 5.66
N LYS A 68 11.55 8.27 4.53
CA LYS A 68 12.98 8.11 4.20
C LYS A 68 13.49 6.67 4.23
N ASN A 69 12.62 5.68 4.05
CA ASN A 69 13.04 4.30 3.92
C ASN A 69 13.56 4.04 2.50
N TYR A 70 14.48 3.09 2.38
CA TYR A 70 15.10 2.69 1.12
C TYR A 70 14.72 1.24 0.78
N PHE A 71 14.12 1.03 -0.38
CA PHE A 71 13.67 -0.26 -0.89
C PHE A 71 14.47 -0.62 -2.14
N GLN A 72 15.08 -1.80 -2.17
CA GLN A 72 15.90 -2.27 -3.29
C GLN A 72 15.72 -3.77 -3.52
N ASP A 73 15.56 -4.16 -4.80
CA ASP A 73 15.51 -5.55 -5.26
C ASP A 73 14.51 -6.42 -4.48
N ASN A 74 13.40 -5.82 -4.05
CA ASN A 74 12.35 -6.48 -3.28
C ASN A 74 11.27 -7.06 -4.21
N HIS A 75 10.71 -8.19 -3.80
CA HIS A 75 9.54 -8.81 -4.43
C HIS A 75 8.28 -8.53 -3.59
N GLY A 76 7.84 -7.28 -3.57
CA GLY A 76 6.64 -6.86 -2.88
C GLY A 76 6.49 -5.33 -2.88
N GLU A 77 5.64 -4.83 -1.97
CA GLU A 77 5.25 -3.41 -1.91
C GLU A 77 5.28 -2.87 -0.47
N LEU A 78 5.33 -1.54 -0.33
CA LEU A 78 4.88 -0.85 0.89
C LEU A 78 3.35 -0.72 0.81
N VAL A 79 2.65 -1.41 1.70
CA VAL A 79 1.20 -1.57 1.59
C VAL A 79 0.48 -0.89 2.75
N MET A 80 -0.38 0.08 2.42
CA MET A 80 -1.46 0.51 3.31
C MET A 80 -2.57 -0.53 3.19
N ARG A 81 -2.40 -1.66 3.90
CA ARG A 81 -3.27 -2.83 3.79
C ARG A 81 -4.59 -2.57 4.50
N GLY A 82 -4.54 -1.90 5.64
CA GLY A 82 -5.68 -1.37 6.37
C GLY A 82 -5.30 -0.11 7.14
N GLY A 83 -6.28 0.50 7.80
CA GLY A 83 -6.11 1.79 8.47
C GLY A 83 -6.13 3.00 7.54
N HIS A 84 -5.98 4.18 8.13
CA HIS A 84 -6.23 5.49 7.54
C HIS A 84 -5.18 6.51 7.98
N ASP A 85 -5.22 7.72 7.42
CA ASP A 85 -4.47 8.87 7.95
C ASP A 85 -2.95 8.66 8.02
N CYS A 86 -2.40 7.78 7.17
CA CYS A 86 -0.96 7.50 7.17
C CYS A 86 -0.19 8.47 6.28
N LEU A 87 1.03 8.81 6.71
CA LEU A 87 1.99 9.60 5.94
C LEU A 87 3.02 8.67 5.31
N ILE A 88 3.19 8.74 3.99
CA ILE A 88 4.20 8.02 3.22
C ILE A 88 5.06 9.07 2.51
N ASP A 89 6.20 9.41 3.12
CA ASP A 89 6.99 10.57 2.71
C ASP A 89 8.45 10.25 2.41
N SER A 90 8.97 10.79 1.31
CA SER A 90 10.42 10.79 1.01
C SER A 90 11.07 9.39 0.96
N ASN A 91 10.31 8.32 0.72
CA ASN A 91 10.87 6.97 0.56
C ASN A 91 11.48 6.80 -0.83
N THR A 92 12.49 5.95 -0.94
CA THR A 92 13.17 5.64 -2.21
C THR A 92 12.98 4.17 -2.57
N PHE A 93 12.44 3.89 -3.75
CA PHE A 93 12.28 2.56 -4.32
C PHE A 93 13.20 2.46 -5.54
N ALA A 94 14.35 1.81 -5.37
CA ALA A 94 15.45 1.79 -6.34
C ALA A 94 15.38 0.63 -7.36
N SER A 95 14.44 -0.30 -7.19
CA SER A 95 14.11 -1.41 -8.09
C SER A 95 13.09 -2.32 -7.36
N GLY A 96 12.48 -3.25 -8.09
CA GLY A 96 11.67 -4.32 -7.50
C GLY A 96 10.42 -4.62 -8.29
N THR A 97 9.53 -5.43 -7.71
CA THR A 97 8.29 -5.82 -8.37
C THR A 97 7.11 -4.90 -8.08
N GLY A 98 7.25 -3.94 -7.15
CA GLY A 98 6.19 -3.01 -6.80
C GLY A 98 6.67 -1.84 -5.94
N GLY A 99 5.85 -0.79 -5.88
CA GLY A 99 6.09 0.41 -5.08
C GLY A 99 5.13 0.50 -3.90
N ILE A 100 4.14 1.38 -3.99
CA ILE A 100 3.20 1.72 -2.92
C ILE A 100 1.77 1.27 -3.30
N ARG A 101 1.13 0.50 -2.42
CA ARG A 101 -0.26 0.04 -2.58
C ARG A 101 -1.17 0.63 -1.51
N ILE A 102 -2.28 1.24 -1.92
CA ILE A 102 -3.17 2.00 -1.05
C ILE A 102 -4.57 1.38 -0.99
N ASN A 103 -4.97 0.94 0.20
CA ASN A 103 -6.34 0.90 0.67
C ASN A 103 -6.54 1.97 1.74
N GLY A 104 -7.79 2.23 2.14
CA GLY A 104 -8.10 3.19 3.21
C GLY A 104 -8.11 4.65 2.75
N THR A 105 -8.49 5.54 3.68
CA THR A 105 -8.77 6.94 3.36
C THR A 105 -7.80 7.93 4.02
N ASN A 106 -7.68 9.11 3.42
CA ASN A 106 -6.95 10.27 3.92
C ASN A 106 -5.45 10.04 4.12
N HIS A 107 -4.84 9.27 3.23
CA HIS A 107 -3.38 9.09 3.21
C HIS A 107 -2.69 10.25 2.50
N THR A 108 -1.49 10.61 2.95
CA THR A 108 -0.62 11.57 2.27
C THR A 108 0.60 10.84 1.73
N ILE A 109 0.76 10.82 0.41
CA ILE A 109 1.84 10.15 -0.31
C ILE A 109 2.67 11.22 -1.03
N THR A 110 3.81 11.60 -0.45
CA THR A 110 4.55 12.76 -0.92
C THR A 110 6.07 12.59 -0.99
N ASN A 111 6.70 13.28 -1.94
CA ASN A 111 8.15 13.34 -2.10
C ASN A 111 8.87 11.98 -2.30
N ASN A 112 8.14 10.90 -2.56
CA ASN A 112 8.74 9.58 -2.77
C ASN A 112 9.43 9.53 -4.14
N THR A 113 10.52 8.77 -4.24
CA THR A 113 11.21 8.49 -5.51
C THR A 113 11.06 7.01 -5.84
N LEU A 114 10.46 6.69 -7.00
CA LEU A 114 10.18 5.31 -7.41
C LEU A 114 10.68 5.04 -8.82
N GLN A 115 11.54 4.03 -9.01
CA GLN A 115 12.06 3.67 -10.33
C GLN A 115 12.21 2.16 -10.58
N GLY A 116 12.05 1.75 -11.84
CA GLY A 116 12.40 0.40 -12.27
C GLY A 116 11.46 -0.69 -11.74
N MET A 117 10.16 -0.45 -11.77
CA MET A 117 9.12 -1.41 -11.36
C MET A 117 7.90 -1.38 -12.31
N PRO A 118 7.05 -2.41 -12.33
CA PRO A 118 5.85 -2.42 -13.17
C PRO A 118 4.87 -1.29 -12.82
N THR A 119 4.49 -1.15 -11.55
CA THR A 119 3.55 -0.12 -11.07
C THR A 119 4.13 0.59 -9.85
N ALA A 120 4.27 1.92 -9.91
CA ALA A 120 4.86 2.68 -8.81
C ALA A 120 3.89 2.96 -7.67
N ILE A 121 2.70 3.51 -7.95
CA ILE A 121 1.68 3.77 -6.93
C ILE A 121 0.35 3.21 -7.43
N ARG A 122 -0.36 2.44 -6.60
CA ARG A 122 -1.69 1.94 -6.95
C ARG A 122 -2.74 2.15 -5.87
N PHE A 123 -3.94 2.55 -6.30
CA PHE A 123 -5.13 2.76 -5.49
C PHE A 123 -6.12 1.63 -5.73
N MET A 124 -6.51 0.97 -4.65
CA MET A 124 -7.29 -0.27 -4.70
C MET A 124 -8.79 0.01 -4.58
N TYR A 125 -9.59 -0.74 -5.34
CA TYR A 125 -11.01 -0.92 -5.03
C TYR A 125 -11.19 -1.46 -3.61
N GLY A 126 -12.37 -1.23 -3.04
CA GLY A 126 -12.73 -1.70 -1.71
C GLY A 126 -14.09 -2.37 -1.65
N MET A 127 -14.34 -3.00 -0.51
CA MET A 127 -15.61 -3.58 -0.10
C MET A 127 -16.51 -2.56 0.60
N SER A 128 -15.88 -1.58 1.26
CA SER A 128 -16.53 -0.51 2.03
C SER A 128 -15.91 0.86 1.74
N LYS A 129 -16.62 1.93 2.16
CA LYS A 129 -16.25 3.33 1.94
C LYS A 129 -15.92 4.05 3.25
N GLY A 130 -14.82 4.82 3.23
CA GLY A 130 -14.48 5.72 4.34
C GLY A 130 -14.11 4.99 5.64
N LYS A 131 -14.17 5.71 6.77
CA LYS A 131 -13.65 5.24 8.07
C LYS A 131 -14.67 4.48 8.93
N SER A 132 -15.95 4.61 8.62
CA SER A 132 -17.05 4.11 9.45
C SER A 132 -17.65 2.79 8.95
N GLU A 133 -17.52 2.51 7.66
CA GLU A 133 -18.11 1.29 7.08
C GLU A 133 -17.17 0.09 7.23
N THR A 134 -17.75 -1.04 7.62
CA THR A 134 -16.98 -2.27 7.82
C THR A 134 -16.70 -2.99 6.49
N GLY A 135 -15.42 -3.19 6.17
CA GLY A 135 -14.97 -4.07 5.10
C GLY A 135 -13.49 -4.45 5.21
N PHE A 136 -13.12 -5.69 4.92
CA PHE A 136 -11.72 -6.17 5.00
C PHE A 136 -10.74 -5.36 4.14
N TYR A 137 -11.24 -4.72 3.09
CA TYR A 137 -10.52 -3.74 2.28
C TYR A 137 -11.40 -2.50 2.12
N VAL A 138 -10.97 -1.38 2.67
CA VAL A 138 -11.61 -0.08 2.44
C VAL A 138 -11.12 0.48 1.11
N ALA A 139 -12.03 1.03 0.31
CA ALA A 139 -11.68 1.66 -0.96
C ALA A 139 -10.72 2.83 -0.71
N ALA A 140 -9.71 2.96 -1.57
CA ALA A 140 -8.74 4.04 -1.41
C ALA A 140 -9.42 5.39 -1.68
N SER A 141 -9.38 6.33 -0.73
CA SER A 141 -10.07 7.61 -0.93
C SER A 141 -9.44 8.81 -0.25
N ASP A 142 -9.79 10.00 -0.72
CA ASP A 142 -9.41 11.28 -0.09
C ASP A 142 -7.90 11.41 0.12
N CYS A 143 -7.10 10.79 -0.75
CA CYS A 143 -5.65 10.76 -0.62
C CYS A 143 -4.99 11.90 -1.38
N LEU A 144 -3.93 12.46 -0.81
CA LEU A 144 -3.06 13.42 -1.48
C LEU A 144 -1.82 12.71 -2.02
N VAL A 145 -1.60 12.80 -3.33
CA VAL A 145 -0.39 12.29 -4.01
C VAL A 145 0.36 13.47 -4.58
N LYS A 146 1.44 13.88 -3.91
CA LYS A 146 2.09 15.15 -4.21
C LYS A 146 3.61 15.06 -4.34
N ASN A 147 4.17 15.68 -5.38
CA ASN A 147 5.62 15.86 -5.55
C ASN A 147 6.43 14.54 -5.59
N ASN A 148 5.82 13.42 -5.95
CA ASN A 148 6.55 12.16 -6.12
C ASN A 148 7.33 12.20 -7.45
N ARG A 149 8.52 11.59 -7.47
CA ARG A 149 9.36 11.42 -8.66
C ARG A 149 9.29 9.97 -9.11
N ILE A 150 8.74 9.70 -10.28
CA ILE A 150 8.53 8.35 -10.80
C ILE A 150 9.23 8.23 -12.15
N SER A 151 10.05 7.20 -12.34
CA SER A 151 10.76 7.00 -13.60
C SER A 151 10.92 5.54 -14.01
N ASN A 152 10.97 5.28 -15.32
CA ASN A 152 11.29 3.96 -15.87
C ASN A 152 10.36 2.84 -15.34
N VAL A 153 9.05 3.08 -15.43
CA VAL A 153 8.00 2.14 -14.96
C VAL A 153 7.04 1.78 -16.10
N SER A 154 6.24 0.73 -15.94
CA SER A 154 5.14 0.51 -16.89
C SER A 154 4.00 1.49 -16.58
N THR A 155 3.53 1.54 -15.34
CA THR A 155 2.47 2.45 -14.89
C THR A 155 2.97 3.31 -13.73
N GLY A 156 2.88 4.63 -13.87
CA GLY A 156 3.22 5.56 -12.80
C GLY A 156 2.23 5.49 -11.65
N ILE A 157 0.99 5.93 -11.89
CA ILE A 157 -0.09 5.89 -10.91
C ILE A 157 -1.25 5.09 -11.49
N LEU A 158 -1.63 4.00 -10.84
CA LEU A 158 -2.80 3.19 -11.19
C LEU A 158 -3.96 3.49 -10.25
N ILE A 159 -5.07 4.00 -10.77
CA ILE A 159 -6.30 4.23 -10.01
C ILE A 159 -7.29 3.13 -10.35
N GLY A 160 -7.72 2.36 -9.35
CA GLY A 160 -8.78 1.37 -9.51
C GLY A 160 -8.29 -0.05 -9.78
N ASP A 161 -7.25 -0.48 -9.07
CA ASP A 161 -6.79 -1.88 -9.13
C ASP A 161 -7.74 -2.81 -8.32
N SER A 162 -7.74 -4.11 -8.64
CA SER A 162 -8.57 -5.16 -8.02
C SER A 162 -10.08 -4.94 -8.13
N LYS A 163 -10.52 -4.22 -9.16
CA LYS A 163 -11.95 -4.07 -9.49
C LYS A 163 -12.64 -5.42 -9.58
N ASN A 164 -13.74 -5.58 -8.86
CA ASN A 164 -14.58 -6.77 -8.80
C ASN A 164 -13.83 -8.04 -8.34
N ALA A 165 -12.72 -7.90 -7.61
CA ALA A 165 -12.10 -9.05 -6.97
C ALA A 165 -13.07 -9.66 -5.95
N ASP A 166 -13.33 -10.96 -6.10
CA ASP A 166 -14.20 -11.75 -5.23
C ASP A 166 -13.36 -12.49 -4.18
N TRP A 167 -13.65 -12.22 -2.91
CA TRP A 167 -12.98 -12.84 -1.77
C TRP A 167 -13.87 -13.81 -0.99
N THR A 168 -14.94 -14.32 -1.61
CA THR A 168 -15.81 -15.35 -1.04
C THR A 168 -14.99 -16.53 -0.52
N GLY A 169 -15.23 -16.92 0.73
CA GLY A 169 -14.56 -18.06 1.38
C GLY A 169 -13.14 -17.79 1.90
N LYS A 170 -12.56 -16.60 1.66
CA LYS A 170 -11.24 -16.24 2.24
C LYS A 170 -11.35 -15.73 3.67
N PHE A 171 -12.37 -14.93 3.96
CA PHE A 171 -12.52 -14.25 5.22
C PHE A 171 -13.64 -14.84 6.07
N ASP A 172 -13.45 -14.83 7.39
CA ASP A 172 -14.51 -15.17 8.34
C ASP A 172 -15.48 -14.00 8.48
N THR A 173 -16.43 -13.92 7.54
CA THR A 173 -17.47 -12.88 7.51
C THR A 173 -18.55 -13.09 8.57
N SER A 174 -18.60 -14.26 9.21
CA SER A 174 -19.48 -14.52 10.34
C SER A 174 -19.00 -13.79 11.59
N LYS A 175 -17.68 -13.82 11.82
CA LYS A 175 -17.04 -13.13 12.94
C LYS A 175 -16.79 -11.65 12.67
N TYR A 176 -16.48 -11.29 11.42
CA TYR A 176 -16.19 -9.92 11.01
C TYR A 176 -17.08 -9.54 9.83
N PRO A 177 -18.29 -8.99 10.08
CA PRO A 177 -19.26 -8.69 9.03
C PRO A 177 -18.66 -7.76 7.97
N SER A 178 -18.53 -8.28 6.75
CA SER A 178 -17.95 -7.55 5.62
C SER A 178 -18.58 -8.06 4.33
N ARG A 179 -18.72 -7.17 3.35
CA ARG A 179 -18.89 -7.57 1.95
C ARG A 179 -17.63 -8.31 1.48
N VAL A 180 -17.74 -9.10 0.42
CA VAL A 180 -16.64 -9.90 -0.14
C VAL A 180 -16.15 -9.43 -1.51
N MET A 181 -16.89 -8.52 -2.15
CA MET A 181 -16.54 -7.95 -3.45
C MET A 181 -15.83 -6.62 -3.31
N GLN A 182 -14.72 -6.43 -4.02
CA GLN A 182 -14.07 -5.13 -4.17
C GLN A 182 -14.68 -4.35 -5.36
N ASP A 183 -15.91 -3.85 -5.19
CA ASP A 183 -16.66 -3.14 -6.24
C ASP A 183 -16.86 -1.65 -5.97
N ILE A 184 -16.34 -1.14 -4.84
CA ILE A 184 -16.30 0.29 -4.56
C ILE A 184 -15.00 0.87 -5.13
N ALA A 185 -15.12 1.73 -6.14
CA ALA A 185 -13.99 2.38 -6.78
C ALA A 185 -13.26 3.34 -5.83
N PRO A 186 -11.95 3.58 -6.04
CA PRO A 186 -11.28 4.73 -5.44
C PRO A 186 -11.95 6.05 -5.85
N PHE A 187 -11.92 7.05 -4.96
CA PHE A 187 -12.52 8.37 -5.19
C PHE A 187 -11.75 9.47 -4.46
N ASN A 188 -11.86 10.72 -4.92
CA ASN A 188 -11.22 11.90 -4.31
C ASN A 188 -9.68 11.80 -4.16
N ILE A 189 -8.99 11.16 -5.10
CA ILE A 189 -7.52 11.12 -5.17
C ILE A 189 -7.02 12.41 -5.82
N THR A 190 -6.30 13.20 -5.04
CA THR A 190 -5.72 14.48 -5.49
C THR A 190 -4.28 14.26 -5.96
N LEU A 191 -4.02 14.50 -7.25
CA LEU A 191 -2.68 14.43 -7.83
C LEU A 191 -2.12 15.84 -8.04
N ALA A 192 -0.96 16.15 -7.46
CA ALA A 192 -0.35 17.48 -7.56
C ALA A 192 1.16 17.45 -7.70
N GLY A 193 1.73 18.06 -8.75
CA GLY A 193 3.19 18.24 -8.86
C GLY A 193 4.02 16.96 -8.96
N ASN A 194 3.41 15.80 -9.24
CA ASN A 194 4.15 14.55 -9.45
C ASN A 194 4.92 14.62 -10.78
N ASN A 195 6.19 14.26 -10.77
CA ASN A 195 7.03 14.19 -11.97
C ASN A 195 7.17 12.73 -12.40
N ILE A 196 6.52 12.37 -13.51
CA ILE A 196 6.51 11.00 -14.05
C ILE A 196 7.20 11.01 -15.42
N THR A 197 8.31 10.29 -15.53
CA THR A 197 9.16 10.26 -16.74
C THR A 197 9.38 8.82 -17.20
N ASN A 198 9.53 8.58 -18.50
CA ASN A 198 9.79 7.24 -19.05
C ASN A 198 8.80 6.15 -18.56
N ALA A 199 7.55 6.52 -18.31
CA ALA A 199 6.48 5.58 -18.01
C ALA A 199 5.76 5.19 -19.29
N LYS A 200 5.41 3.91 -19.49
CA LYS A 200 4.52 3.53 -20.61
C LYS A 200 3.14 4.17 -20.46
N THR A 201 2.69 4.31 -19.21
CA THR A 201 1.46 5.02 -18.85
C THR A 201 1.72 5.83 -17.59
N ALA A 202 1.61 7.16 -17.69
CA ALA A 202 1.87 8.03 -16.55
C ALA A 202 0.81 7.86 -15.44
N VAL A 203 -0.47 7.93 -15.82
CA VAL A 203 -1.61 7.67 -14.94
C VAL A 203 -2.61 6.78 -15.69
N ALA A 204 -3.08 5.72 -15.05
CA ALA A 204 -4.05 4.77 -15.61
C ALA A 204 -5.29 4.67 -14.72
N GLY A 205 -6.43 4.36 -15.35
CA GLY A 205 -7.72 4.16 -14.67
C GLY A 205 -8.48 5.45 -14.37
N GLN A 206 -9.64 5.30 -13.72
CA GLN A 206 -10.54 6.39 -13.36
C GLN A 206 -10.97 6.24 -11.91
N GLN A 207 -11.21 7.37 -11.26
CA GLN A 207 -11.86 7.47 -9.96
C GLN A 207 -13.30 7.93 -10.16
N ASN A 208 -14.18 7.54 -9.23
CA ASN A 208 -15.58 7.99 -9.21
C ASN A 208 -15.75 9.33 -8.47
#